data_AF-A0A962FFK7-F1
#
_entry.id   AF-A0A962FFK7-F1
#
_cell.length_a   1.000
_cell.length_b   1.000
_cell.length_c   1.000
_cell.angle_alpha   90.00
_cell.angle_beta   90.00
_cell.angle_gamma   90.00
#
_symmetry.space_group_name_H-M   'P 1'
#
loop_
_entity.id
_entity.type
_entity.pdbx_description
1 polymer ?
#
loop_
_entity_poly.entity_id
_entity_poly.type
_entity_poly.pdbx_seq_one_letter_code
_entity_poly.pdbx_strand_id
1 'polypeptide(L)'
;MKRSILALLFATAGLAALAQAASAEADRKSAPVRPQTIVAAPEFPADKLVRADGARVVPDRFLRAWDPVTVFFDADTGPAGGGPEDRPERFVTMTPKAAGEWRWIGARALQFRPAEPWKALQRVEVKTKDARAKLVALLPAPETTSPSDGADPVTDLDQIALTFAEPVDIAALARLISVELRKAPGVSPEGAQALGARDFDVRPLERAKRDDKQTYVVRFRSTIPDGRVAVLRLKLSDEPGLDDPIFELRARTAAPFTVSDADCGRGWSGSKRDDVLQCASFGADSDANADDDKPSYQAAPKRRLTLSFSATPE
;
A
#
# COMPACT_ATOMS: atom_id res chain seq x y z
N MET A 1 43.96 14.40 -17.46
CA MET A 1 43.26 13.72 -18.57
C MET A 1 41.85 14.33 -18.64
N LYS A 2 41.61 15.47 -19.29
CA LYS A 2 41.33 15.75 -20.71
C LYS A 2 40.24 14.88 -21.37
N ARG A 3 39.12 15.56 -21.69
CA ARG A 3 38.18 15.38 -22.84
C ARG A 3 37.15 14.23 -22.71
N SER A 4 35.89 14.33 -23.14
CA SER A 4 35.20 15.21 -24.09
C SER A 4 33.68 15.23 -23.82
N ILE A 5 33.03 16.38 -23.98
CA ILE A 5 31.58 16.53 -24.20
C ILE A 5 31.40 16.80 -25.69
N LEU A 6 30.59 16.00 -26.37
CA LEU A 6 30.26 16.16 -27.79
C LEU A 6 28.86 16.76 -27.91
N ALA A 7 28.79 17.92 -28.56
CA ALA A 7 27.57 18.55 -29.04
C ALA A 7 27.18 17.96 -30.41
N LEU A 8 25.87 17.87 -30.69
CA LEU A 8 25.35 17.76 -32.04
C LEU A 8 24.21 18.77 -32.27
N LEU A 9 24.43 19.61 -33.28
CA LEU A 9 23.56 20.60 -33.90
C LEU A 9 23.30 20.11 -35.33
N PHE A 10 22.04 20.02 -35.77
CA PHE A 10 21.57 20.04 -37.17
C PHE A 10 20.04 20.14 -37.13
N ALA A 11 19.28 20.77 -38.02
CA ALA A 11 19.45 21.88 -38.97
C ALA A 11 18.03 22.25 -39.44
N THR A 12 17.84 23.51 -39.77
CA THR A 12 16.63 24.14 -40.33
C THR A 12 16.47 23.94 -41.85
N ALA A 13 15.24 23.70 -42.32
CA ALA A 13 14.68 24.07 -43.65
C ALA A 13 13.19 23.66 -43.66
N GLY A 14 12.18 24.36 -44.19
CA GLY A 14 12.09 25.54 -45.03
C GLY A 14 10.90 25.37 -46.02
N LEU A 15 9.97 26.34 -46.04
CA LEU A 15 9.03 26.75 -47.12
C LEU A 15 7.98 25.72 -47.66
N ALA A 16 6.66 25.96 -47.54
CA ALA A 16 5.77 26.95 -48.19
C ALA A 16 5.28 26.56 -49.61
N ALA A 17 3.96 26.36 -49.79
CA ALA A 17 3.20 26.76 -50.97
C ALA A 17 1.67 26.61 -50.77
N LEU A 18 0.96 27.74 -50.82
CA LEU A 18 -0.48 27.92 -51.08
C LEU A 18 -0.71 28.11 -52.58
N ALA A 19 -1.80 27.53 -53.13
CA ALA A 19 -2.65 27.99 -54.25
C ALA A 19 -3.51 26.79 -54.70
N GLN A 20 -4.84 26.69 -54.58
CA GLN A 20 -5.97 27.56 -54.95
C GLN A 20 -6.29 27.57 -56.45
N ALA A 21 -7.34 26.82 -56.84
CA ALA A 21 -8.26 27.00 -57.98
C ALA A 21 -9.07 25.69 -58.15
N ALA A 22 -10.33 25.63 -58.59
CA ALA A 22 -11.41 26.58 -58.75
C ALA A 22 -12.68 25.73 -58.98
N SER A 23 -13.83 26.36 -58.84
CA SER A 23 -15.20 25.85 -58.92
C SER A 23 -15.54 25.04 -60.17
N ALA A 24 -16.37 24.01 -60.01
CA ALA A 24 -17.41 23.64 -60.98
C ALA A 24 -18.50 22.81 -60.28
N GLU A 25 -19.65 23.45 -60.13
CA GLU A 25 -20.88 22.97 -59.51
C GLU A 25 -21.78 22.39 -60.61
N ALA A 26 -22.20 21.14 -60.47
CA ALA A 26 -23.29 20.57 -61.27
C ALA A 26 -23.95 19.39 -60.53
N ASP A 27 -25.03 19.74 -59.85
CA ASP A 27 -26.31 19.02 -59.83
C ASP A 27 -26.29 17.53 -59.39
N ARG A 28 -26.37 17.31 -58.07
CA ARG A 28 -26.86 16.07 -57.48
C ARG A 28 -28.05 16.34 -56.55
N LYS A 29 -29.22 16.30 -57.18
CA LYS A 29 -30.53 15.85 -56.65
C LYS A 29 -30.53 15.41 -55.18
N SER A 30 -31.14 16.23 -54.33
CA SER A 30 -31.28 16.05 -52.88
C SER A 30 -32.04 14.77 -52.52
N ALA A 31 -31.46 13.94 -51.65
CA ALA A 31 -32.16 12.89 -50.93
C ALA A 31 -32.81 13.48 -49.65
N PRO A 32 -33.96 12.96 -49.18
CA PRO A 32 -34.63 13.50 -48.01
C PRO A 32 -33.83 13.18 -46.74
N VAL A 33 -33.42 14.23 -46.04
CA VAL A 33 -32.80 14.16 -44.71
C VAL A 33 -33.86 13.66 -43.73
N ARG A 34 -33.66 12.46 -43.17
CA ARG A 34 -34.38 12.03 -41.96
C ARG A 34 -34.10 13.05 -40.85
N PRO A 35 -35.11 13.54 -40.11
CA PRO A 35 -34.86 14.48 -39.03
C PRO A 35 -33.93 13.81 -38.01
N GLN A 36 -32.74 14.37 -37.87
CA GLN A 36 -31.82 14.01 -36.80
C GLN A 36 -32.49 14.43 -35.50
N THR A 37 -32.84 13.44 -34.67
CA THR A 37 -33.25 13.66 -33.30
C THR A 37 -32.11 14.38 -32.60
N ILE A 38 -32.31 15.67 -32.32
CA ILE A 38 -31.43 16.43 -31.43
C ILE A 38 -31.55 15.74 -30.07
N VAL A 39 -30.53 14.98 -29.68
CA VAL A 39 -30.40 14.51 -28.31
C VAL A 39 -30.16 15.76 -27.48
N ALA A 40 -31.19 16.19 -26.75
CA ALA A 40 -31.09 17.31 -25.83
C ALA A 40 -29.92 17.04 -24.88
N ALA A 41 -28.96 17.97 -24.85
CA ALA A 41 -27.98 18.00 -23.79
C ALA A 41 -28.72 18.06 -22.44
N PRO A 42 -28.27 17.35 -21.40
CA PRO A 42 -28.91 17.44 -20.09
C PRO A 42 -28.95 18.92 -19.67
N GLU A 43 -30.15 19.45 -19.50
CA GLU A 43 -30.37 20.77 -18.91
C GLU A 43 -29.91 20.71 -17.45
N PHE A 44 -28.70 21.17 -17.18
CA PHE A 44 -28.30 21.48 -15.82
C PHE A 44 -28.98 22.80 -15.46
N PRO A 45 -29.95 22.83 -14.53
CA PRO A 45 -30.53 24.10 -14.10
C PRO A 45 -29.42 24.96 -13.47
N ALA A 46 -29.05 26.04 -14.17
CA ALA A 46 -27.95 26.93 -13.80
C ALA A 46 -28.16 27.67 -12.45
N ASP A 47 -29.38 27.59 -11.90
CA ASP A 47 -29.74 28.19 -10.61
C ASP A 47 -29.47 27.30 -9.39
N LYS A 48 -29.07 26.04 -9.59
CA LYS A 48 -28.63 25.19 -8.48
C LYS A 48 -27.12 25.21 -8.38
N LEU A 49 -26.59 25.65 -7.24
CA LEU A 49 -25.18 25.46 -6.92
C LEU A 49 -24.94 24.02 -6.50
N VAL A 50 -25.03 23.17 -7.51
CA VAL A 50 -24.55 21.81 -7.48
C VAL A 50 -23.11 21.89 -7.95
N ARG A 51 -22.16 21.47 -7.11
CA ARG A 51 -20.78 21.30 -7.54
C ARG A 51 -20.77 20.39 -8.77
N ALA A 52 -19.75 20.48 -9.64
CA ALA A 52 -19.68 19.68 -10.86
C ALA A 52 -19.86 18.15 -10.63
N ASP A 53 -19.62 17.67 -9.41
CA ASP A 53 -19.81 16.29 -8.98
C ASP A 53 -21.17 15.98 -8.32
N GLY A 54 -22.11 16.93 -8.25
CA GLY A 54 -23.43 16.68 -7.66
C GLY A 54 -23.54 16.96 -6.16
N ALA A 55 -22.42 17.10 -5.45
CA ALA A 55 -22.39 17.01 -3.99
C ALA A 55 -22.83 18.31 -3.30
N ARG A 56 -23.79 18.20 -2.37
CA ARG A 56 -24.25 19.30 -1.49
C ARG A 56 -23.56 19.31 -0.13
N VAL A 57 -22.92 18.20 0.25
CA VAL A 57 -22.12 18.07 1.47
C VAL A 57 -20.79 17.46 1.06
N VAL A 58 -19.68 18.06 1.49
CA VAL A 58 -18.32 17.63 1.18
C VAL A 58 -17.49 17.54 2.45
N PRO A 59 -16.77 16.42 2.70
CA PRO A 59 -16.82 15.17 1.94
C PRO A 59 -18.21 14.53 1.92
N ASP A 60 -18.45 13.63 0.98
CA ASP A 60 -19.75 12.98 0.73
C ASP A 60 -19.78 11.51 1.19
N ARG A 61 -18.62 10.90 1.46
CA ARG A 61 -18.51 9.47 1.83
C ARG A 61 -17.74 9.20 3.12
N PHE A 62 -16.60 9.84 3.34
CA PHE A 62 -15.73 9.55 4.48
C PHE A 62 -15.02 10.79 5.01
N LEU A 63 -14.52 10.66 6.24
CA LEU A 63 -13.77 11.71 6.94
C LEU A 63 -12.41 11.16 7.36
N ARG A 64 -11.32 11.85 7.03
CA ARG A 64 -10.04 11.70 7.73
C ARG A 64 -10.09 12.47 9.05
N ALA A 65 -9.14 12.23 9.94
CA ALA A 65 -9.15 12.72 11.32
C ALA A 65 -9.55 14.20 11.49
N TRP A 66 -9.08 15.10 10.63
CA TRP A 66 -9.34 16.55 10.73
C TRP A 66 -10.10 17.13 9.54
N ASP A 67 -10.72 16.30 8.71
CA ASP A 67 -11.41 16.79 7.53
C ASP A 67 -12.60 17.69 7.94
N PRO A 68 -12.72 18.90 7.38
CA PRO A 68 -13.89 19.75 7.61
C PRO A 68 -15.11 19.20 6.87
N VAL A 69 -16.31 19.54 7.33
CA VAL A 69 -17.57 19.22 6.65
C VAL A 69 -18.17 20.50 6.10
N THR A 70 -18.31 20.61 4.79
CA THR A 70 -18.86 21.80 4.12
C THR A 70 -20.21 21.49 3.50
N VAL A 71 -21.19 22.31 3.79
CA VAL A 71 -22.55 22.26 3.25
C VAL A 71 -22.72 23.40 2.26
N PHE A 72 -23.19 23.09 1.05
CA PHE A 72 -23.47 24.07 0.00
C PHE A 72 -24.98 24.29 -0.14
N PHE A 73 -25.37 25.55 -0.35
CA PHE A 73 -26.76 25.98 -0.52
C PHE A 73 -27.00 26.53 -1.93
N ASP A 74 -28.18 26.23 -2.48
CA ASP A 74 -28.57 26.70 -3.81
C ASP A 74 -28.87 28.21 -3.85
N ALA A 75 -28.99 28.90 -2.72
CA ALA A 75 -29.29 30.33 -2.63
C ALA A 75 -28.47 30.99 -1.52
N ASP A 76 -28.30 32.31 -1.61
CA ASP A 76 -27.65 33.13 -0.57
C ASP A 76 -28.44 32.98 0.74
N THR A 77 -27.90 32.17 1.64
CA THR A 77 -28.54 31.76 2.89
C THR A 77 -27.85 32.39 4.10
N GLY A 78 -26.52 32.52 4.02
CA GLY A 78 -25.68 33.13 5.05
C GLY A 78 -25.24 34.55 4.72
N PRO A 79 -24.45 35.18 5.61
CA PRO A 79 -23.91 36.52 5.41
C PRO A 79 -22.97 36.58 4.20
N ALA A 80 -23.09 37.65 3.39
CA ALA A 80 -22.23 37.85 2.21
C ALA A 80 -20.72 37.86 2.55
N GLY A 81 -20.35 38.44 3.70
CA GLY A 81 -18.97 38.47 4.18
C GLY A 81 -18.49 37.19 4.85
N GLY A 82 -19.35 36.16 4.99
CA GLY A 82 -19.08 35.00 5.82
C GLY A 82 -18.97 35.33 7.31
N GLY A 83 -18.36 34.44 8.08
CA GLY A 83 -18.15 34.63 9.53
C GLY A 83 -18.62 33.45 10.39
N PRO A 84 -18.43 33.51 11.71
CA PRO A 84 -18.88 32.46 12.63
C PRO A 84 -20.40 32.27 12.60
N GLU A 85 -20.87 31.04 12.84
CA GLU A 85 -22.28 30.68 12.97
C GLU A 85 -22.51 29.96 14.29
N ASP A 86 -23.19 30.63 15.23
CA ASP A 86 -23.45 30.11 16.58
C ASP A 86 -24.74 29.28 16.67
N ARG A 87 -25.63 29.36 15.67
CA ARG A 87 -26.91 28.62 15.62
C ARG A 87 -27.04 27.81 14.33
N PRO A 88 -26.09 26.89 14.05
CA PRO A 88 -26.04 26.10 12.84
C PRO A 88 -27.27 25.18 12.66
N GLU A 89 -27.94 24.80 13.75
CA GLU A 89 -29.11 23.91 13.77
C GLU A 89 -30.29 24.41 12.91
N ARG A 90 -30.31 25.70 12.57
CA ARG A 90 -31.29 26.30 11.66
C ARG A 90 -31.09 25.88 10.20
N PHE A 91 -29.89 25.44 9.84
CA PHE A 91 -29.48 25.15 8.47
C PHE A 91 -29.06 23.69 8.29
N VAL A 92 -28.38 23.14 9.30
CA VAL A 92 -27.77 21.82 9.26
C VAL A 92 -27.89 21.13 10.61
N THR A 93 -28.26 19.85 10.58
CA THR A 93 -28.18 18.96 11.74
C THR A 93 -27.09 17.93 11.49
N MET A 94 -26.13 17.83 12.42
CA MET A 94 -25.06 16.83 12.37
C MET A 94 -25.18 15.89 13.57
N THR A 95 -25.22 14.58 13.31
CA THR A 95 -25.37 13.54 14.34
C THR A 95 -24.25 12.50 14.22
N PRO A 96 -23.56 12.15 15.31
CA PRO A 96 -23.68 12.76 16.63
C PRO A 96 -23.09 14.18 16.65
N LYS A 97 -23.37 14.93 17.70
CA LYS A 97 -22.76 16.24 17.91
C LYS A 97 -21.25 16.06 18.10
N ALA A 98 -20.46 16.81 17.34
CA ALA A 98 -19.01 16.85 17.44
C ALA A 98 -18.55 18.21 17.98
N ALA A 99 -17.42 18.24 18.69
CA ALA A 99 -16.79 19.48 19.13
C ALA A 99 -16.16 20.20 17.94
N GLY A 100 -16.39 21.50 17.82
CA GLY A 100 -15.91 22.30 16.70
C GLY A 100 -16.69 23.59 16.54
N GLU A 101 -16.40 24.32 15.47
CA GLU A 101 -17.06 25.56 15.11
C GLU A 101 -17.70 25.48 13.73
N TRP A 102 -18.82 26.19 13.56
CA TRP A 102 -19.43 26.41 12.26
C TRP A 102 -19.08 27.82 11.76
N ARG A 103 -18.75 27.92 10.47
CA ARG A 103 -18.37 29.17 9.84
C ARG A 103 -18.91 29.27 8.43
N TRP A 104 -19.52 30.39 8.11
CA TRP A 104 -19.88 30.77 6.76
C TRP A 104 -18.63 31.10 5.93
N ILE A 105 -18.55 30.48 4.76
CA ILE A 105 -17.59 30.77 3.70
C ILE A 105 -18.37 31.46 2.58
N GLY A 106 -18.57 32.77 2.74
CA GLY A 106 -19.52 33.54 1.94
C GLY A 106 -20.98 33.15 2.20
N ALA A 107 -21.89 33.58 1.33
CA ALA A 107 -23.34 33.45 1.54
C ALA A 107 -23.92 32.04 1.30
N ARG A 108 -23.16 31.13 0.66
CA ARG A 108 -23.71 29.87 0.12
C ARG A 108 -22.99 28.61 0.57
N ALA A 109 -22.04 28.73 1.48
CA ALA A 109 -21.32 27.59 2.05
C ALA A 109 -21.17 27.75 3.56
N LEU A 110 -21.57 26.72 4.30
CA LEU A 110 -21.39 26.64 5.75
C LEU A 110 -20.46 25.47 6.06
N GLN A 111 -19.32 25.75 6.70
CA GLN A 111 -18.30 24.76 7.01
C GLN A 111 -18.22 24.51 8.51
N PHE A 112 -18.25 23.25 8.89
CA PHE A 112 -17.85 22.78 10.20
C PHE A 112 -16.36 22.47 10.21
N ARG A 113 -15.66 22.99 11.22
CA ARG A 113 -14.27 22.65 11.52
C ARG A 113 -14.22 21.91 12.85
N PRO A 114 -13.77 20.65 12.86
CA PRO A 114 -13.66 19.88 14.09
C PRO A 114 -12.59 20.50 15.02
N ALA A 115 -12.88 20.57 16.32
CA ALA A 115 -11.91 20.95 17.35
C ALA A 115 -11.14 19.74 17.91
N GLU A 116 -11.66 18.54 17.71
CA GLU A 116 -11.07 17.26 18.06
C GLU A 116 -11.09 16.34 16.84
N PRO A 117 -10.16 15.40 16.70
CA PRO A 117 -10.17 14.51 15.56
C PRO A 117 -11.45 13.66 15.55
N TRP A 118 -11.98 13.39 14.36
CA TRP A 118 -13.10 12.47 14.21
C TRP A 118 -12.74 11.12 14.80
N LYS A 119 -13.59 10.60 15.69
CA LYS A 119 -13.37 9.28 16.29
C LYS A 119 -13.38 8.23 15.18
N ALA A 120 -12.36 7.39 15.13
CA ALA A 120 -12.24 6.34 14.11
C ALA A 120 -13.51 5.47 14.03
N LEU A 121 -13.94 5.17 12.81
CA LEU A 121 -15.14 4.40 12.46
C LEU A 121 -16.47 5.01 12.95
N GLN A 122 -16.46 6.26 13.43
CA GLN A 122 -17.68 6.98 13.76
C GLN A 122 -18.48 7.27 12.50
N ARG A 123 -19.77 6.91 12.53
CA ARG A 123 -20.73 7.29 11.51
C ARG A 123 -21.27 8.68 11.82
N VAL A 124 -21.14 9.59 10.88
CA VAL A 124 -21.60 10.98 10.98
C VAL A 124 -22.67 11.20 9.92
N GLU A 125 -23.82 11.64 10.35
CA GLU A 125 -24.94 11.98 9.50
C GLU A 125 -25.12 13.49 9.46
N VAL A 126 -25.09 14.05 8.26
CA VAL A 126 -25.29 15.48 8.01
C VAL A 126 -26.61 15.63 7.26
N LYS A 127 -27.55 16.36 7.84
CA LYS A 127 -28.86 16.66 7.24
C LYS A 127 -29.02 18.15 7.05
N THR A 128 -29.52 18.52 5.90
CA THR A 128 -30.04 19.86 5.60
C THR A 128 -31.51 19.71 5.17
N LYS A 129 -32.15 20.81 4.81
CA LYS A 129 -33.50 20.77 4.23
C LYS A 129 -33.57 19.93 2.95
N ASP A 130 -32.54 20.05 2.11
CA ASP A 130 -32.56 19.53 0.73
C ASP A 130 -31.58 18.38 0.50
N ALA A 131 -30.75 18.04 1.49
CA ALA A 131 -29.69 17.04 1.35
C ALA A 131 -29.50 16.20 2.62
N ARG A 132 -29.00 14.99 2.42
CA ARG A 132 -28.53 14.09 3.48
C ARG A 132 -27.25 13.42 3.03
N ALA A 133 -26.22 13.49 3.85
CA ALA A 133 -24.97 12.76 3.65
C ALA A 133 -24.69 11.85 4.84
N LYS A 134 -24.21 10.64 4.54
CA LYS A 134 -23.73 9.67 5.52
C LYS A 134 -22.24 9.52 5.32
N LEU A 135 -21.49 9.88 6.35
CA LEU A 135 -20.05 9.87 6.36
C LEU A 135 -19.56 8.84 7.37
N VAL A 136 -18.43 8.22 7.09
CA VAL A 136 -17.72 7.38 8.05
C VAL A 136 -16.32 7.93 8.28
N ALA A 137 -15.95 8.15 9.54
CA ALA A 137 -14.60 8.50 9.90
C ALA A 137 -13.69 7.29 9.68
N LEU A 138 -12.61 7.46 8.93
CA LEU A 138 -11.68 6.40 8.63
C LEU A 138 -10.86 6.03 9.87
N LEU A 139 -10.45 4.77 9.93
CA LEU A 139 -9.32 4.34 10.74
C LEU A 139 -8.06 5.08 10.27
N PRO A 140 -7.19 5.57 11.17
CA PRO A 140 -5.89 6.07 10.74
C PRO A 140 -5.06 4.94 10.12
N ALA A 141 -4.25 5.28 9.12
CA ALA A 141 -3.20 4.38 8.63
C ALA A 141 -2.03 4.36 9.63
N PRO A 142 -1.27 3.26 9.73
CA PRO A 142 -0.04 3.26 10.51
C PRO A 142 0.97 4.24 9.91
N GLU A 143 1.69 4.96 10.77
CA GLU A 143 2.78 5.86 10.35
C GLU A 143 4.04 5.09 10.00
N THR A 144 4.30 3.99 10.71
CA THR A 144 5.44 3.11 10.46
C THR A 144 5.07 1.65 10.68
N THR A 145 5.78 0.77 10.00
CA THR A 145 5.67 -0.67 10.18
C THR A 145 7.04 -1.31 10.40
N SER A 146 7.05 -2.46 11.06
CA SER A 146 8.22 -3.32 11.16
C SER A 146 7.81 -4.76 10.85
N PRO A 147 8.35 -5.41 9.80
CA PRO A 147 9.24 -4.83 8.79
C PRO A 147 8.63 -3.62 8.06
N SER A 148 9.46 -2.68 7.61
CA SER A 148 9.00 -1.58 6.76
C SER A 148 8.72 -2.06 5.34
N ASP A 149 7.91 -1.33 4.58
CA ASP A 149 7.74 -1.66 3.17
C ASP A 149 9.09 -1.57 2.43
N GLY A 150 9.36 -2.55 1.56
CA GLY A 150 10.63 -2.68 0.87
C GLY A 150 11.84 -3.07 1.74
N ALA A 151 11.67 -3.37 3.04
CA ALA A 151 12.74 -3.84 3.90
C ALA A 151 13.40 -5.12 3.35
N ASP A 152 14.61 -5.40 3.83
CA ASP A 152 15.28 -6.66 3.55
C ASP A 152 14.42 -7.85 4.01
N PRO A 153 14.46 -8.98 3.29
CA PRO A 153 13.71 -10.16 3.68
C PRO A 153 14.10 -10.62 5.09
N VAL A 154 13.10 -10.99 5.90
CA VAL A 154 13.35 -11.50 7.26
C VAL A 154 13.26 -13.02 7.30
N THR A 155 14.14 -13.67 8.05
CA THR A 155 14.00 -15.08 8.38
C THR A 155 12.84 -15.26 9.36
N ASP A 156 12.10 -16.35 9.23
CA ASP A 156 11.09 -16.78 10.21
C ASP A 156 10.14 -15.64 10.66
N LEU A 157 9.43 -15.02 9.72
CA LEU A 157 8.50 -13.93 10.01
C LEU A 157 7.38 -14.39 10.97
N ASP A 158 7.49 -14.00 12.22
CA ASP A 158 6.58 -14.35 13.32
C ASP A 158 5.62 -13.21 13.68
N GLN A 159 5.96 -11.97 13.33
CA GLN A 159 5.16 -10.81 13.64
C GLN A 159 5.35 -9.62 12.71
N ILE A 160 4.32 -8.77 12.64
CA ILE A 160 4.38 -7.45 12.01
C ILE A 160 3.92 -6.41 13.03
N ALA A 161 4.74 -5.38 13.25
CA ALA A 161 4.38 -4.24 14.10
C ALA A 161 3.81 -3.10 13.24
N LEU A 162 2.70 -2.51 13.70
CA LEU A 162 2.02 -1.35 13.12
C LEU A 162 2.01 -0.23 14.17
N THR A 163 2.62 0.92 13.87
CA THR A 163 2.68 2.06 14.80
C THR A 163 1.79 3.20 14.33
N PHE A 164 0.93 3.69 15.21
CA PHE A 164 -0.04 4.75 14.94
C PHE A 164 0.26 5.98 15.79
N ALA A 165 -0.10 7.16 15.26
CA ALA A 165 0.02 8.43 15.99
C ALA A 165 -0.74 8.40 17.33
N GLU A 166 -1.94 7.85 17.31
CA GLU A 166 -2.85 7.75 18.46
C GLU A 166 -3.34 6.30 18.64
N PRO A 167 -3.78 5.92 19.86
CA PRO A 167 -4.40 4.62 20.09
C PRO A 167 -5.64 4.39 19.23
N VAL A 168 -5.72 3.18 18.67
CA VAL A 168 -6.83 2.69 17.84
C VAL A 168 -7.59 1.59 18.60
N ASP A 169 -8.89 1.44 18.33
CA ASP A 169 -9.66 0.33 18.88
C ASP A 169 -9.12 -1.02 18.37
N ILE A 170 -8.74 -1.90 19.30
CA ILE A 170 -8.07 -3.17 18.94
C ILE A 170 -9.02 -4.16 18.28
N ALA A 171 -10.30 -4.15 18.66
CA ALA A 171 -11.30 -5.04 18.07
C ALA A 171 -11.62 -4.63 16.63
N ALA A 172 -11.61 -3.32 16.35
CA ALA A 172 -11.64 -2.77 15.00
C ALA A 172 -10.41 -3.20 14.19
N LEU A 173 -9.21 -3.03 14.74
CA LEU A 173 -7.96 -3.42 14.06
C LEU A 173 -7.99 -4.91 13.67
N ALA A 174 -8.32 -5.79 14.62
CA ALA A 174 -8.37 -7.23 14.40
C ALA A 174 -9.43 -7.66 13.37
N ARG A 175 -10.55 -6.93 13.27
CA ARG A 175 -11.61 -7.20 12.29
C ARG A 175 -11.26 -6.71 10.89
N LEU A 176 -10.49 -5.63 10.79
CA LEU A 176 -10.19 -4.93 9.52
C LEU A 176 -8.85 -5.32 8.89
N ILE A 177 -8.00 -6.03 9.64
CA ILE A 177 -6.78 -6.64 9.11
C ILE A 177 -7.12 -7.93 8.36
N SER A 178 -6.56 -8.06 7.17
CA SER A 178 -6.41 -9.34 6.48
C SER A 178 -4.95 -9.56 6.11
N VAL A 179 -4.52 -10.82 6.12
CA VAL A 179 -3.16 -11.20 5.69
C VAL A 179 -3.27 -12.28 4.64
N GLU A 180 -2.58 -12.08 3.52
CA GLU A 180 -2.45 -13.08 2.46
C GLU A 180 -1.00 -13.51 2.34
N LEU A 181 -0.75 -14.81 2.35
CA LEU A 181 0.56 -15.37 2.09
C LEU A 181 0.68 -15.81 0.64
N ARG A 182 1.59 -15.18 -0.09
CA ARG A 182 1.91 -15.50 -1.48
C ARG A 182 3.26 -16.18 -1.56
N LYS A 183 3.50 -16.98 -2.61
CA LYS A 183 4.85 -17.43 -2.94
C LYS A 183 5.66 -16.23 -3.43
N ALA A 184 6.92 -16.11 -3.02
CA ALA A 184 7.81 -15.10 -3.56
C ALA A 184 7.88 -15.22 -5.11
N PRO A 185 7.90 -14.11 -5.87
CA PRO A 185 8.00 -12.70 -5.45
C PRO A 185 6.66 -12.02 -5.06
N GLY A 186 5.56 -12.78 -4.97
CA GLY A 186 4.28 -12.29 -4.46
C GLY A 186 3.51 -11.37 -5.40
N VAL A 187 3.81 -11.41 -6.70
CA VAL A 187 3.18 -10.56 -7.73
C VAL A 187 1.75 -11.02 -8.03
N SER A 188 1.54 -12.33 -8.20
CA SER A 188 0.20 -12.89 -8.45
C SER A 188 -0.50 -13.27 -7.13
N PRO A 189 -1.82 -13.00 -7.00
CA PRO A 189 -2.63 -13.54 -5.92
C PRO A 189 -3.01 -15.03 -6.14
N GLU A 190 -2.68 -15.61 -7.28
CA GLU A 190 -2.99 -17.01 -7.56
C GLU A 190 -2.28 -17.96 -6.59
N GLY A 191 -3.04 -18.88 -5.99
CA GLY A 191 -2.53 -19.77 -4.94
C GLY A 191 -2.19 -19.06 -3.62
N ALA A 192 -2.63 -17.81 -3.43
CA ALA A 192 -2.49 -17.12 -2.15
C ALA A 192 -3.28 -17.84 -1.07
N GLN A 193 -2.65 -17.96 0.10
CA GLN A 193 -3.28 -18.49 1.30
C GLN A 193 -3.73 -17.32 2.16
N ALA A 194 -5.04 -17.16 2.33
CA ALA A 194 -5.59 -16.20 3.27
C ALA A 194 -5.40 -16.70 4.71
N LEU A 195 -4.90 -15.82 5.59
CA LEU A 195 -4.87 -16.03 7.03
C LEU A 195 -6.08 -15.34 7.66
N GLY A 196 -6.79 -16.08 8.51
CA GLY A 196 -7.96 -15.59 9.24
C GLY A 196 -7.66 -15.29 10.70
N ALA A 197 -8.71 -14.95 11.45
CA ALA A 197 -8.61 -14.60 12.88
C ALA A 197 -8.03 -15.71 13.78
N ARG A 198 -7.97 -16.96 13.29
CA ARG A 198 -7.34 -18.08 14.00
C ARG A 198 -5.82 -18.16 13.80
N ASP A 199 -5.28 -17.44 12.83
CA ASP A 199 -3.89 -17.61 12.38
C ASP A 199 -2.96 -16.54 12.97
N PHE A 200 -3.51 -15.46 13.53
CA PHE A 200 -2.74 -14.40 14.20
C PHE A 200 -3.52 -13.77 15.37
N ASP A 201 -2.78 -13.14 16.28
CA ASP A 201 -3.32 -12.30 17.35
C ASP A 201 -2.88 -10.84 17.12
N VAL A 202 -3.72 -9.88 17.49
CA VAL A 202 -3.34 -8.46 17.55
C VAL A 202 -3.19 -8.06 19.02
N ARG A 203 -2.05 -7.47 19.40
CA ARG A 203 -1.78 -7.04 20.77
C ARG A 203 -1.17 -5.64 20.80
N PRO A 204 -1.58 -4.77 21.75
CA PRO A 204 -0.90 -3.51 21.93
C PRO A 204 0.43 -3.75 22.64
N LEU A 205 1.47 -3.03 22.23
CA LEU A 205 2.68 -2.92 23.03
C LEU A 205 2.50 -1.84 24.10
N GLU A 206 3.19 -2.03 25.23
CA GLU A 206 3.21 -1.04 26.29
C GLU A 206 3.86 0.25 25.80
N ARG A 207 3.23 1.38 26.13
CA ARG A 207 3.76 2.71 25.84
C ARG A 207 4.52 3.23 27.05
N ALA A 208 5.62 3.93 26.82
CA ALA A 208 6.37 4.56 27.91
C ALA A 208 5.58 5.71 28.55
N LYS A 209 4.82 6.47 27.76
CA LYS A 209 3.93 7.55 28.22
C LYS A 209 2.57 7.49 27.54
N ARG A 210 1.58 8.13 28.17
CA ARG A 210 0.20 8.19 27.66
C ARG A 210 0.05 8.89 26.32
N ASP A 211 0.94 9.83 26.00
CA ASP A 211 0.88 10.61 24.76
C ASP A 211 1.85 10.08 23.69
N ASP A 212 2.56 8.98 23.98
CA ASP A 212 3.40 8.32 22.98
C ASP A 212 2.52 7.59 21.95
N LYS A 213 3.11 7.43 20.75
CA LYS A 213 2.56 6.60 19.66
C LYS A 213 2.20 5.21 20.18
N GLN A 214 1.18 4.61 19.59
CA GLN A 214 0.75 3.26 19.95
C GLN A 214 1.18 2.27 18.88
N THR A 215 1.98 1.28 19.30
CA THR A 215 2.34 0.14 18.45
C THR A 215 1.43 -1.05 18.75
N TYR A 216 0.95 -1.70 17.69
CA TYR A 216 0.23 -2.98 17.75
C TYR A 216 1.04 -4.03 17.01
N VAL A 217 1.18 -5.21 17.61
CA VAL A 217 1.84 -6.36 17.00
C VAL A 217 0.79 -7.33 16.50
N VAL A 218 0.83 -7.60 15.21
CA VAL A 218 0.15 -8.72 14.54
C VAL A 218 1.07 -9.92 14.64
N ARG A 219 0.84 -10.79 15.62
CA ARG A 219 1.68 -11.96 15.88
C ARG A 219 1.07 -13.20 15.25
N PHE A 220 1.77 -13.82 14.32
CA PHE A 220 1.37 -15.06 13.70
C PHE A 220 1.49 -16.21 14.69
N ARG A 221 0.51 -17.12 14.68
CA ARG A 221 0.54 -18.30 15.56
C ARG A 221 1.48 -19.38 15.05
N SER A 222 1.68 -19.41 13.73
CA SER A 222 2.69 -20.20 13.06
C SER A 222 3.59 -19.25 12.31
N THR A 223 4.90 -19.39 12.49
CA THR A 223 5.90 -18.65 11.74
C THR A 223 5.67 -18.79 10.24
N ILE A 224 5.78 -17.68 9.52
CA ILE A 224 5.67 -17.70 8.06
C ILE A 224 7.00 -18.20 7.50
N PRO A 225 7.01 -19.29 6.73
CA PRO A 225 8.24 -19.89 6.24
C PRO A 225 8.90 -19.00 5.17
N ASP A 226 10.19 -19.24 4.95
CA ASP A 226 10.97 -18.66 3.88
C ASP A 226 10.34 -18.87 2.48
N GLY A 227 10.69 -17.99 1.54
CA GLY A 227 10.18 -18.00 0.17
C GLY A 227 8.76 -17.46 0.03
N ARG A 228 8.28 -16.65 0.97
CA ARG A 228 6.93 -16.09 1.01
C ARG A 228 6.93 -14.56 1.01
N VAL A 229 5.78 -14.01 0.66
CA VAL A 229 5.43 -12.61 0.85
C VAL A 229 4.13 -12.56 1.62
N ALA A 230 4.17 -11.97 2.82
CA ALA A 230 3.00 -11.69 3.63
C ALA A 230 2.46 -10.31 3.22
N VAL A 231 1.29 -10.29 2.59
CA VAL A 231 0.59 -9.07 2.21
C VAL A 231 -0.44 -8.76 3.29
N LEU A 232 -0.10 -7.83 4.18
CA LEU A 232 -1.01 -7.32 5.20
C LEU A 232 -1.82 -6.17 4.60
N ARG A 233 -3.14 -6.29 4.68
CA ARG A 233 -4.07 -5.23 4.31
C ARG A 233 -4.85 -4.80 5.53
N LEU A 234 -4.96 -3.49 5.71
CA LEU A 234 -5.80 -2.87 6.71
C LEU A 234 -6.86 -2.04 5.99
N LYS A 235 -8.11 -2.50 6.00
CA LYS A 235 -9.23 -1.68 5.56
C LYS A 235 -9.40 -0.51 6.54
N LEU A 236 -9.53 0.71 6.02
CA LEU A 236 -9.70 1.90 6.86
C LEU A 236 -11.18 2.17 7.20
N SER A 237 -12.10 1.34 6.72
CA SER A 237 -13.53 1.43 7.00
C SER A 237 -14.19 0.04 6.99
N ASP A 238 -15.26 -0.13 7.78
CA ASP A 238 -16.20 -1.25 7.67
C ASP A 238 -17.50 -0.89 6.92
N GLU A 239 -17.58 0.31 6.34
CA GLU A 239 -18.76 0.75 5.60
C GLU A 239 -18.86 0.07 4.23
N PRO A 240 -19.98 -0.59 3.90
CA PRO A 240 -20.17 -1.24 2.61
C PRO A 240 -19.96 -0.29 1.43
N GLY A 241 -19.19 -0.74 0.43
CA GLY A 241 -18.89 0.05 -0.77
C GLY A 241 -17.79 1.10 -0.57
N LEU A 242 -17.13 1.14 0.59
CA LEU A 242 -15.94 1.95 0.85
C LEU A 242 -14.72 1.04 1.09
N ASP A 243 -14.42 0.17 0.13
CA ASP A 243 -13.33 -0.80 0.21
C ASP A 243 -11.97 -0.26 -0.27
N ASP A 244 -11.96 0.85 -1.02
CA ASP A 244 -10.74 1.43 -1.60
C ASP A 244 -9.78 2.06 -0.58
N PRO A 245 -10.26 2.75 0.49
CA PRO A 245 -9.36 3.26 1.52
C PRO A 245 -8.73 2.10 2.29
N ILE A 246 -7.51 1.74 1.88
CA ILE A 246 -6.77 0.60 2.38
C ILE A 246 -5.31 0.96 2.58
N PHE A 247 -4.73 0.47 3.66
CA PHE A 247 -3.29 0.42 3.83
C PHE A 247 -2.80 -0.98 3.47
N GLU A 248 -1.73 -1.08 2.69
CA GLU A 248 -1.11 -2.36 2.31
C GLU A 248 0.38 -2.37 2.68
N LEU A 249 0.84 -3.46 3.26
CA LEU A 249 2.25 -3.76 3.53
C LEU A 249 2.61 -5.11 2.91
N ARG A 250 3.78 -5.18 2.27
CA ARG A 250 4.33 -6.43 1.71
C ARG A 250 5.62 -6.81 2.45
N ALA A 251 5.49 -7.65 3.48
CA ALA A 251 6.64 -8.19 4.20
C ALA A 251 7.19 -9.42 3.47
N ARG A 252 8.48 -9.41 3.13
CA ARG A 252 9.16 -10.51 2.45
C ARG A 252 9.88 -11.39 3.47
N THR A 253 9.82 -12.70 3.29
CA THR A 253 10.67 -13.62 4.05
C THR A 253 11.93 -13.96 3.25
N ALA A 254 12.99 -14.40 3.92
CA ALA A 254 14.23 -14.83 3.30
C ALA A 254 13.99 -15.88 2.19
N ALA A 255 14.92 -15.98 1.25
CA ALA A 255 14.86 -17.04 0.24
C ALA A 255 15.22 -18.38 0.92
N PRO A 256 14.48 -19.46 0.66
CA PRO A 256 14.85 -20.76 1.20
C PRO A 256 16.20 -21.16 0.59
N PHE A 257 17.13 -21.57 1.44
CA PHE A 257 18.41 -22.10 0.98
C PHE A 257 18.43 -23.62 1.14
N THR A 258 19.22 -24.27 0.30
CA THR A 258 19.43 -25.71 0.31
C THR A 258 20.92 -25.97 0.28
N VAL A 259 21.36 -27.05 0.93
CA VAL A 259 22.71 -27.58 0.73
C VAL A 259 22.76 -28.19 -0.66
N SER A 260 23.53 -27.58 -1.55
CA SER A 260 23.69 -28.06 -2.93
C SER A 260 24.80 -29.10 -3.03
N ASP A 261 25.83 -28.99 -2.19
CA ASP A 261 26.95 -29.93 -2.19
C ASP A 261 27.63 -30.02 -0.82
N ALA A 262 28.35 -31.13 -0.61
CA ALA A 262 29.19 -31.38 0.54
C ALA A 262 30.49 -32.04 0.07
N ASP A 263 31.63 -31.46 0.47
CA ASP A 263 32.97 -31.97 0.18
C ASP A 263 33.81 -32.13 1.45
N CYS A 264 34.82 -33.01 1.39
CA CYS A 264 35.69 -33.32 2.52
C CYS A 264 36.80 -32.28 2.76
N GLY A 265 36.78 -31.17 2.03
CA GLY A 265 37.81 -30.14 2.05
C GLY A 265 39.15 -30.59 1.45
N ARG A 266 40.07 -29.63 1.36
CA ARG A 266 41.42 -29.88 0.84
C ARG A 266 42.17 -30.90 1.73
N GLY A 267 42.79 -31.90 1.11
CA GLY A 267 43.57 -32.94 1.79
C GLY A 267 42.80 -34.25 2.06
N TRP A 268 41.53 -34.31 1.64
CA TRP A 268 40.67 -35.48 1.78
C TRP A 268 40.00 -35.83 0.45
N SER A 269 39.89 -37.12 0.13
CA SER A 269 39.04 -37.62 -0.93
C SER A 269 37.59 -37.57 -0.47
N GLY A 270 36.66 -37.30 -1.38
CA GLY A 270 35.23 -37.37 -1.13
C GLY A 270 34.58 -38.32 -2.12
N SER A 271 34.31 -39.56 -1.70
CA SER A 271 33.49 -40.49 -2.49
C SER A 271 32.06 -40.49 -1.95
N LYS A 272 31.09 -40.29 -2.84
CA LYS A 272 29.66 -40.42 -2.51
C LYS A 272 29.18 -41.81 -2.93
N ARG A 273 28.71 -42.62 -1.98
CA ARG A 273 28.03 -43.89 -2.24
C ARG A 273 26.75 -43.93 -1.41
N ASP A 274 25.62 -44.21 -2.06
CA ASP A 274 24.31 -44.38 -1.41
C ASP A 274 23.99 -43.26 -0.40
N ASP A 275 24.12 -42.01 -0.84
CA ASP A 275 23.92 -40.79 -0.04
C ASP A 275 24.89 -40.60 1.16
N VAL A 276 25.92 -41.43 1.27
CA VAL A 276 27.00 -41.30 2.26
C VAL A 276 28.23 -40.67 1.62
N LEU A 277 28.66 -39.52 2.14
CA LEU A 277 29.95 -38.91 1.84
C LEU A 277 31.04 -39.57 2.71
N GLN A 278 31.92 -40.33 2.07
CA GLN A 278 33.09 -40.92 2.72
C GLN A 278 34.32 -40.05 2.50
N CYS A 279 34.89 -39.57 3.61
CA CYS A 279 36.09 -38.75 3.62
C CYS A 279 37.30 -39.57 4.05
N ALA A 280 38.25 -39.79 3.13
CA ALA A 280 39.53 -40.46 3.43
C ALA A 280 40.70 -39.52 3.16
N SER A 281 41.73 -39.53 4.02
CA SER A 281 42.91 -38.67 3.82
C SER A 281 43.74 -39.18 2.65
N PHE A 282 44.26 -38.27 1.80
CA PHE A 282 45.07 -38.63 0.63
C PHE A 282 46.46 -39.26 0.94
N GLY A 283 46.74 -39.61 2.19
CA GLY A 283 48.02 -40.20 2.62
C GLY A 283 47.87 -41.47 3.47
N ALA A 284 46.70 -42.10 3.52
CA ALA A 284 46.54 -43.36 4.27
C ALA A 284 46.94 -44.61 3.46
N ASP A 285 47.02 -44.52 2.12
CA ASP A 285 47.24 -45.67 1.23
C ASP A 285 48.61 -45.68 0.51
N SER A 286 49.49 -44.70 0.76
CA SER A 286 50.76 -44.58 0.00
C SER A 286 52.00 -45.23 0.63
N ASP A 287 51.93 -45.75 1.86
CA ASP A 287 53.10 -46.31 2.56
C ASP A 287 53.29 -47.82 2.34
N ALA A 288 53.00 -48.32 1.14
CA ALA A 288 53.29 -49.70 0.77
C ALA A 288 54.68 -49.93 0.15
N ASN A 289 55.49 -48.88 -0.05
CA ASN A 289 56.88 -49.00 -0.53
C ASN A 289 57.69 -47.72 -0.20
N ALA A 290 58.39 -47.69 0.94
CA ALA A 290 59.49 -46.75 1.15
C ALA A 290 60.54 -47.39 2.06
N ASP A 291 61.71 -47.70 1.46
CA ASP A 291 62.95 -48.02 2.16
C ASP A 291 63.36 -46.89 3.11
N ASP A 292 63.94 -47.30 4.24
CA ASP A 292 64.70 -46.56 5.25
C ASP A 292 64.94 -45.05 4.98
N ASP A 293 64.00 -44.21 5.40
CA ASP A 293 64.32 -42.88 5.92
C ASP A 293 63.24 -42.42 6.91
N LYS A 294 63.68 -41.79 8.01
CA LYS A 294 62.89 -41.52 9.22
C LYS A 294 61.47 -40.99 8.93
N PRO A 295 60.42 -41.51 9.61
CA PRO A 295 59.06 -41.06 9.39
C PRO A 295 58.92 -39.59 9.77
N SER A 296 58.82 -38.71 8.77
CA SER A 296 58.41 -37.33 9.00
C SER A 296 56.94 -37.39 9.42
N TYR A 297 56.66 -37.18 10.71
CA TYR A 297 55.29 -37.13 11.20
C TYR A 297 54.63 -35.87 10.63
N GLN A 298 54.02 -36.01 9.45
CA GLN A 298 53.13 -34.98 8.95
C GLN A 298 51.87 -35.04 9.81
N ALA A 299 51.58 -33.97 10.53
CA ALA A 299 50.35 -33.86 11.30
C ALA A 299 49.18 -34.12 10.36
N ALA A 300 48.36 -35.13 10.70
CA ALA A 300 47.22 -35.51 9.87
C ALA A 300 46.39 -34.26 9.53
N PRO A 301 45.98 -34.09 8.25
CA PRO A 301 45.18 -32.94 7.88
C PRO A 301 43.95 -32.88 8.78
N LYS A 302 43.60 -31.70 9.29
CA LYS A 302 42.40 -31.55 10.13
C LYS A 302 41.20 -32.04 9.33
N ARG A 303 40.38 -32.91 9.93
CA ARG A 303 39.08 -33.31 9.36
C ARG A 303 38.27 -32.05 9.09
N ARG A 304 37.80 -31.89 7.86
CA ARG A 304 37.02 -30.73 7.41
C ARG A 304 35.85 -31.22 6.58
N LEU A 305 34.75 -30.49 6.65
CA LEU A 305 33.60 -30.63 5.79
C LEU A 305 33.30 -29.24 5.24
N THR A 306 33.20 -29.10 3.92
CA THR A 306 32.77 -27.87 3.26
C THR A 306 31.36 -28.09 2.74
N LEU A 307 30.45 -27.17 3.03
CA LEU A 307 29.09 -27.20 2.52
C LEU A 307 28.91 -26.05 1.54
N SER A 308 28.28 -26.36 0.40
CA SER A 308 27.84 -25.36 -0.56
C SER A 308 26.34 -25.16 -0.44
N PHE A 309 25.89 -23.91 -0.51
CA PHE A 309 24.49 -23.55 -0.34
C PHE A 309 23.97 -22.84 -1.60
N SER A 310 22.68 -22.99 -1.89
CA SER A 310 22.02 -22.34 -3.03
C SER A 310 21.82 -20.82 -2.84
N ALA A 311 21.87 -20.35 -1.61
CA ALA A 311 21.91 -18.95 -1.22
C ALA A 311 22.82 -18.78 0.01
N THR A 312 23.27 -17.56 0.28
CA THR A 312 24.09 -17.26 1.46
C THR A 312 23.29 -17.57 2.73
N PRO A 313 23.73 -18.50 3.58
CA PRO A 313 23.10 -18.73 4.88
C PRO A 313 23.41 -17.54 5.79
N GLU A 314 22.39 -17.00 6.46
CA GLU A 314 22.51 -15.97 7.50
C GLU A 314 22.63 -16.59 8.90
#